data_AF-A0A6N7C6V2-F1
#
_entry.id   AF-A0A6N7C6V2-F1
#
_cell.length_a   1.000
_cell.length_b   1.000
_cell.length_c   1.000
_cell.angle_alpha   90.00
_cell.angle_beta   90.00
_cell.angle_gamma   90.00
#
_symmetry.space_group_name_H-M   'P 1'
#
loop_
_entity.id
_entity.type
_entity.pdbx_description
1 polymer ?
#
loop_
_entity_poly.entity_id
_entity_poly.type
_entity_poly.pdbx_seq_one_letter_code
_entity_poly.pdbx_strand_id
1 'polypeptide(L)'
;MTTNDIEARGDRRGMCEFPGGCSRPKLDDPKTGRPSKYCGQADPGGPVHNKGNAWKERRRLATVGTGQAGPPGAAGDEGGVTAPVSMARATLGVQLEGLPHRLAELRGFLATMTETIASVTDVEAAAAEVDQAHAEALAKVSEAERLRGEEERRRRDAEARAREHQQAREEADAAAEDAYAELARTQTKAAAAVENAANREREARAELERIQADADERIASAEAQAQLAQTRAETQTAAAQAAVQESREDVDRLRGELADLRTESRADRDQVRADHAAQLAEVRQSAADRVDALTTALRAAEQTIEELRRQPGGRGAGT
;
A
#
# COMPACT_ATOMS: atom_id res chain seq x y z
N MET A 1 -46.87 28.30 -64.96
CA MET A 1 -45.45 28.69 -64.93
C MET A 1 -44.64 27.43 -64.70
N THR A 2 -43.90 27.02 -65.72
CA THR A 2 -43.12 25.78 -65.80
C THR A 2 -41.80 25.91 -65.05
N THR A 3 -41.32 24.79 -64.52
CA THR A 3 -40.10 24.62 -63.70
C THR A 3 -38.80 25.09 -64.37
N ASN A 4 -38.82 25.47 -65.66
CA ASN A 4 -37.71 26.07 -66.40
C ASN A 4 -37.44 27.56 -66.10
N ASP A 5 -38.34 28.28 -65.40
CA ASP A 5 -38.12 29.71 -65.07
C ASP A 5 -37.32 29.95 -63.77
N ILE A 6 -37.07 28.89 -62.99
CA ILE A 6 -36.35 29.00 -61.70
C ILE A 6 -34.83 28.89 -61.91
N GLU A 7 -34.37 28.10 -62.88
CA GLU A 7 -32.93 27.89 -63.14
C GLU A 7 -32.26 29.10 -63.82
N ALA A 8 -32.97 29.85 -64.68
CA ALA A 8 -32.43 31.08 -65.30
C ALA A 8 -32.28 32.27 -64.33
N ARG A 9 -32.89 32.22 -63.13
CA ARG A 9 -32.75 33.25 -62.08
C ARG A 9 -31.67 32.91 -61.05
N GLY A 10 -31.16 31.67 -61.05
CA GLY A 10 -30.04 31.24 -60.19
C GLY A 10 -28.70 31.85 -60.58
N ASP A 11 -28.47 32.08 -61.87
CA ASP A 11 -27.14 32.30 -62.46
C ASP A 11 -26.65 33.76 -62.46
N ARG A 12 -27.39 34.70 -61.83
CA ARG A 12 -26.97 36.11 -61.69
C ARG A 12 -26.66 36.54 -60.26
N ARG A 13 -26.76 35.63 -59.29
CA ARG A 13 -26.43 35.87 -57.87
C ARG A 13 -24.90 35.82 -57.68
N GLY A 14 -24.25 36.93 -57.99
CA GLY A 14 -22.78 37.06 -57.88
C GLY A 14 -22.16 38.03 -58.88
N MET A 15 -22.94 38.51 -59.85
CA MET A 15 -22.48 39.28 -61.00
C MET A 15 -22.75 40.77 -60.81
N CYS A 16 -21.97 41.61 -61.47
CA CYS A 16 -22.03 43.05 -61.34
C CYS A 16 -23.42 43.62 -61.68
N GLU A 17 -24.02 44.38 -60.75
CA GLU A 17 -25.35 44.99 -60.92
C GLU A 17 -25.32 46.35 -61.66
N PHE A 18 -24.28 46.62 -62.47
CA PHE A 18 -24.16 47.88 -63.21
C PHE A 18 -25.17 47.93 -64.38
N PRO A 19 -25.86 49.06 -64.63
CA PRO A 19 -26.80 49.20 -65.74
C PRO A 19 -26.08 48.98 -67.08
N GLY A 20 -26.61 48.10 -67.94
CA GLY A 20 -25.95 47.70 -69.20
C GLY A 20 -25.57 46.22 -69.29
N GLY A 21 -25.77 45.44 -68.22
CA GLY A 21 -25.66 43.98 -68.29
C GLY A 21 -24.23 43.43 -68.22
N CYS A 22 -23.42 43.94 -67.29
CA CYS A 22 -22.06 43.45 -67.05
C CYS A 22 -22.07 42.00 -66.55
N SER A 23 -21.33 41.11 -67.21
CA SER A 23 -21.20 39.69 -66.84
C SER A 23 -20.07 39.40 -65.85
N ARG A 24 -19.29 40.41 -65.44
CA ARG A 24 -18.15 40.26 -64.52
C ARG A 24 -18.63 40.02 -63.07
N PRO A 25 -17.91 39.22 -62.25
CA PRO A 25 -18.26 39.00 -60.85
C PRO A 25 -18.12 40.28 -60.01
N LYS A 26 -18.85 40.34 -58.90
CA LYS A 26 -18.75 41.40 -57.89
C LYS A 26 -17.39 41.36 -57.20
N LEU A 27 -16.87 42.52 -56.81
CA LEU A 27 -15.62 42.59 -56.05
C LEU A 27 -15.89 42.28 -54.57
N ASP A 28 -15.19 41.27 -54.05
CA ASP A 28 -15.14 40.99 -52.61
C ASP A 28 -14.27 42.05 -51.93
N ASP A 29 -14.83 42.77 -50.96
CA ASP A 29 -14.09 43.73 -50.16
C ASP A 29 -13.68 43.08 -48.83
N PRO A 30 -12.39 42.72 -48.66
CA PRO A 30 -11.93 42.01 -47.46
C PRO A 30 -11.93 42.90 -46.21
N LYS A 31 -12.14 44.22 -46.30
CA LYS A 31 -12.07 45.13 -45.16
C LYS A 31 -13.40 45.44 -44.47
N THR A 32 -14.55 45.12 -45.08
CA THR A 32 -15.88 45.47 -44.53
C THR A 32 -16.85 44.29 -44.40
N GLY A 33 -16.43 43.06 -44.76
CA GLY A 33 -17.20 41.82 -44.54
C GLY A 33 -18.50 41.71 -45.35
N ARG A 34 -18.86 42.72 -46.14
CA ARG A 34 -20.03 42.73 -47.02
C ARG A 34 -19.58 42.95 -48.46
N PRO A 35 -19.76 41.97 -49.37
CA PRO A 35 -19.28 42.08 -50.74
C PRO A 35 -19.93 43.26 -51.46
N SER A 36 -19.13 43.97 -52.26
CA SER A 36 -19.60 45.15 -52.99
C SER A 36 -20.56 44.73 -54.10
N LYS A 37 -21.53 45.58 -54.47
CA LYS A 37 -22.54 45.22 -55.49
C LYS A 37 -22.04 45.29 -56.95
N TYR A 38 -20.81 45.77 -57.18
CA TYR A 38 -20.28 46.07 -58.51
C TYR A 38 -18.84 45.53 -58.66
N CYS A 39 -18.32 45.39 -59.89
CA CYS A 39 -17.00 44.81 -60.14
C CYS A 39 -15.82 45.80 -59.99
N GLY A 40 -16.10 47.12 -59.92
CA GLY A 40 -15.05 48.14 -59.75
C GLY A 40 -14.18 48.40 -60.97
N GLN A 41 -14.46 47.77 -62.13
CA GLN A 41 -13.71 47.97 -63.37
C GLN A 41 -14.44 48.92 -64.34
N ALA A 42 -13.69 49.60 -65.21
CA ALA A 42 -14.24 50.39 -66.32
C ALA A 42 -14.47 49.52 -67.56
N ASP A 43 -15.53 49.81 -68.31
CA ASP A 43 -15.67 49.27 -69.66
C ASP A 43 -14.74 49.98 -70.65
N PRO A 44 -14.38 49.36 -71.80
CA PRO A 44 -13.57 50.01 -72.82
C PRO A 44 -14.24 51.30 -73.31
N GLY A 45 -13.72 52.46 -72.88
CA GLY A 45 -14.30 53.78 -73.16
C GLY A 45 -15.50 54.19 -72.29
N GLY A 46 -15.82 53.43 -71.23
CA GLY A 46 -16.97 53.65 -70.35
C GLY A 46 -16.63 53.96 -68.88
N PRO A 47 -17.63 54.32 -68.06
CA PRO A 47 -17.43 54.64 -66.65
C PRO A 47 -17.10 53.40 -65.80
N VAL A 48 -16.34 53.60 -64.71
CA VAL A 48 -16.05 52.55 -63.71
C VAL A 48 -17.34 52.08 -63.03
N HIS A 49 -17.51 50.76 -62.90
CA HIS A 49 -18.68 50.14 -62.29
C HIS A 49 -18.66 50.28 -60.76
N ASN A 50 -19.26 51.36 -60.26
CA ASN A 50 -19.43 51.64 -58.83
C ASN A 50 -20.82 52.27 -58.57
N LYS A 51 -21.18 52.44 -57.29
CA LYS A 51 -22.51 52.95 -56.88
C LYS A 51 -22.84 54.32 -57.46
N GLY A 52 -21.86 55.23 -57.54
CA GLY A 52 -22.04 56.61 -58.01
C GLY A 52 -22.31 56.67 -59.52
N ASN A 53 -21.53 55.93 -60.31
CA ASN A 53 -21.70 55.86 -61.76
C ASN A 53 -22.96 55.06 -62.14
N ALA A 54 -23.31 54.02 -61.38
CA ALA A 54 -24.53 53.25 -61.61
C ALA A 54 -25.79 54.10 -61.43
N TRP A 55 -25.78 55.06 -60.49
CA TRP A 55 -26.89 55.99 -60.31
C TRP A 55 -26.99 56.99 -61.46
N LYS A 56 -25.87 57.56 -61.93
CA LYS A 56 -25.84 58.45 -63.10
C LYS A 56 -26.30 57.73 -64.37
N GLU A 57 -25.86 56.49 -64.58
CA GLU A 57 -26.22 55.71 -65.76
C GLU A 57 -27.69 55.27 -65.75
N ARG A 58 -28.27 54.91 -64.59
CA ARG A 58 -29.72 54.69 -64.46
C ARG A 58 -30.53 55.93 -64.80
N ARG A 59 -30.06 57.12 -64.39
CA ARG A 59 -30.72 58.38 -64.69
C ARG A 59 -30.63 58.69 -66.19
N ARG A 60 -29.48 58.47 -66.83
CA ARG A 60 -29.32 58.59 -68.28
C ARG A 60 -30.26 57.65 -69.04
N LEU A 61 -30.33 56.38 -68.62
CA LEU A 61 -31.24 55.38 -69.22
C LEU A 61 -32.71 55.69 -68.95
N ALA A 62 -33.06 56.31 -67.81
CA ALA A 62 -34.42 56.77 -67.55
C ALA A 62 -34.83 57.93 -68.50
N THR A 63 -33.90 58.83 -68.84
CA THR A 63 -34.12 59.90 -69.82
C THR A 63 -34.16 59.39 -71.26
N VAL A 64 -33.55 58.24 -71.56
CA VAL A 64 -33.54 57.63 -72.92
C VAL A 64 -34.66 56.59 -73.12
N GLY A 65 -35.14 55.95 -72.04
CA GLY A 65 -36.24 54.97 -72.06
C GLY A 65 -37.65 55.57 -71.93
N THR A 66 -37.75 56.87 -71.67
CA THR A 66 -39.00 57.63 -71.74
C THR A 66 -38.98 58.47 -73.02
N GLY A 67 -39.56 57.91 -74.08
CA GLY A 67 -39.86 58.63 -75.31
C GLY A 67 -40.92 59.70 -75.05
N GLN A 68 -40.51 60.83 -74.47
CA GLN A 68 -41.31 62.04 -74.42
C GLN A 68 -40.49 63.22 -74.92
N ALA A 69 -40.76 63.55 -76.17
CA ALA A 69 -40.52 64.85 -76.75
C ALA A 69 -41.12 65.95 -75.85
N GLY A 70 -40.42 67.09 -75.70
CA GLY A 70 -41.12 68.36 -75.44
C GLY A 70 -41.87 68.81 -76.70
N PRO A 71 -42.29 70.09 -76.86
CA PRO A 71 -42.53 71.22 -75.94
C PRO A 71 -43.97 71.79 -76.26
N PRO A 72 -44.35 73.10 -76.33
CA PRO A 72 -43.73 74.39 -75.94
C PRO A 72 -44.69 75.46 -75.32
N GLY A 73 -44.14 76.64 -75.00
CA GLY A 73 -44.85 77.95 -75.05
C GLY A 73 -45.09 78.60 -73.68
N ALA A 74 -44.74 79.87 -73.42
CA ALA A 74 -44.43 80.97 -74.32
C ALA A 74 -43.39 81.93 -73.70
N ALA A 75 -42.44 82.32 -74.54
CA ALA A 75 -41.68 83.56 -74.42
C ALA A 75 -42.23 84.54 -75.48
N GLY A 76 -42.14 85.84 -75.16
CA GLY A 76 -42.41 86.96 -76.06
C GLY A 76 -43.86 87.45 -76.00
N ASP A 77 -44.17 88.72 -76.17
CA ASP A 77 -43.35 89.89 -76.44
C ASP A 77 -44.28 91.12 -76.36
N GLU A 78 -43.73 92.21 -75.85
CA GLU A 78 -44.00 93.62 -76.14
C GLU A 78 -45.40 94.27 -76.20
N GLY A 79 -45.37 95.57 -75.88
CA GLY A 79 -46.26 96.55 -76.54
C GLY A 79 -47.16 97.31 -75.59
N GLY A 80 -46.67 98.44 -75.08
CA GLY A 80 -47.51 99.44 -74.45
C GLY A 80 -48.58 99.95 -75.42
N VAL A 81 -49.83 99.98 -74.95
CA VAL A 81 -50.84 100.90 -75.46
C VAL A 81 -51.69 101.36 -74.28
N THR A 82 -51.59 102.63 -73.98
CA THR A 82 -52.52 103.39 -73.13
C THR A 82 -53.96 103.21 -73.63
N ALA A 83 -54.82 102.60 -72.81
CA ALA A 83 -56.27 102.54 -73.01
C ALA A 83 -56.97 102.50 -71.63
N PRO A 84 -58.22 103.01 -71.54
CA PRO A 84 -58.63 104.12 -70.69
C PRO A 84 -58.86 103.75 -69.21
N VAL A 85 -58.96 104.79 -68.37
CA VAL A 85 -59.23 104.81 -66.92
C VAL A 85 -60.46 103.98 -66.46
N SER A 86 -61.18 103.36 -67.39
CA SER A 86 -62.28 102.41 -67.17
C SER A 86 -61.80 101.03 -66.70
N MET A 87 -60.65 100.54 -67.18
CA MET A 87 -60.11 99.22 -66.77
C MET A 87 -59.44 99.26 -65.40
N ALA A 88 -58.94 100.42 -64.97
CA ALA A 88 -58.42 100.65 -63.61
C ALA A 88 -59.54 100.64 -62.55
N ARG A 89 -60.76 101.07 -62.91
CA ARG A 89 -61.94 100.99 -62.04
C ARG A 89 -62.55 99.59 -62.02
N ALA A 90 -62.51 98.87 -63.15
CA ALA A 90 -62.87 97.45 -63.20
C ALA A 90 -61.89 96.57 -62.42
N THR A 91 -60.59 96.83 -62.49
CA THR A 91 -59.59 96.14 -61.66
C THR A 91 -59.63 96.58 -60.19
N LEU A 92 -59.99 97.83 -59.86
CA LEU A 92 -60.24 98.22 -58.46
C LEU A 92 -61.51 97.53 -57.90
N GLY A 93 -62.56 97.38 -58.71
CA GLY A 93 -63.75 96.60 -58.37
C GLY A 93 -63.44 95.13 -58.13
N VAL A 94 -62.66 94.49 -59.00
CA VAL A 94 -62.19 93.10 -58.87
C VAL A 94 -61.22 92.94 -57.69
N GLN A 95 -60.37 93.93 -57.41
CA GLN A 95 -59.49 93.91 -56.23
C GLN A 95 -60.25 94.13 -54.92
N LEU A 96 -61.32 94.93 -54.92
CA LEU A 96 -62.21 95.11 -53.76
C LEU A 96 -63.14 93.91 -53.55
N GLU A 97 -63.59 93.22 -54.61
CA GLU A 97 -64.32 91.94 -54.53
C GLU A 97 -63.42 90.77 -54.08
N GLY A 98 -62.13 90.81 -54.41
CA GLY A 98 -61.13 89.83 -53.97
C GLY A 98 -60.55 90.09 -52.57
N LEU A 99 -60.71 91.30 -52.04
CA LEU A 99 -60.23 91.69 -50.70
C LEU A 99 -60.78 90.78 -49.57
N PRO A 100 -62.07 90.42 -49.53
CA PRO A 100 -62.61 89.48 -48.55
C PRO A 100 -61.94 88.10 -48.63
N HIS A 101 -61.61 87.65 -49.84
CA HIS A 101 -60.92 86.38 -50.06
C HIS A 101 -59.47 86.44 -49.56
N ARG A 102 -58.73 87.51 -49.88
CA ARG A 102 -57.36 87.72 -49.36
C ARG A 102 -57.33 87.90 -47.84
N LEU A 103 -58.33 88.56 -47.26
CA LEU A 103 -58.49 88.66 -45.80
C LEU A 103 -58.85 87.31 -45.17
N ALA A 104 -59.63 86.46 -45.86
CA ALA A 104 -59.91 85.10 -45.41
C ALA A 104 -58.66 84.21 -45.48
N GLU A 105 -57.83 84.33 -46.52
CA GLU A 105 -56.52 83.67 -46.63
C GLU A 105 -55.57 84.11 -45.51
N LEU A 106 -55.43 85.42 -45.25
CA LEU A 106 -54.61 85.94 -44.17
C LEU A 106 -55.11 85.49 -42.80
N ARG A 107 -56.44 85.48 -42.59
CA ARG A 107 -57.04 84.97 -41.36
C ARG A 107 -56.79 83.47 -41.18
N GLY A 108 -56.86 82.70 -42.26
CA GLY A 108 -56.52 81.28 -42.27
C GLY A 108 -55.04 81.06 -41.93
N PHE A 109 -54.14 81.82 -42.55
CA PHE A 109 -52.70 81.77 -42.27
C PHE A 109 -52.38 82.13 -40.82
N LEU A 110 -52.98 83.21 -40.29
CA LEU A 110 -52.82 83.60 -38.89
C LEU A 110 -53.40 82.55 -37.94
N ALA A 111 -54.53 81.92 -38.29
CA ALA A 111 -55.09 80.80 -37.51
C ALA A 111 -54.13 79.60 -37.47
N THR A 112 -53.56 79.22 -38.62
CA THR A 112 -52.54 78.16 -38.71
C THR A 112 -51.27 78.53 -37.95
N MET A 113 -50.81 79.79 -38.01
CA MET A 113 -49.68 80.25 -37.20
C MET A 113 -49.99 80.19 -35.70
N THR A 114 -51.18 80.59 -35.26
CA THR A 114 -51.55 80.50 -33.84
C THR A 114 -51.70 79.06 -33.36
N GLU A 115 -52.17 78.14 -34.21
CA GLU A 115 -52.24 76.71 -33.92
C GLU A 115 -50.83 76.09 -33.84
N THR A 116 -49.94 76.49 -34.75
CA THR A 116 -48.54 76.07 -34.72
C THR A 116 -47.83 76.62 -33.47
N ILE A 117 -48.02 77.89 -33.13
CA ILE A 117 -47.47 78.50 -31.91
C ILE A 117 -48.04 77.79 -30.68
N ALA A 118 -49.35 77.57 -30.60
CA ALA A 118 -49.98 76.86 -29.49
C ALA A 118 -49.41 75.45 -29.32
N SER A 119 -49.19 74.71 -30.41
CA SER A 119 -48.58 73.37 -30.37
C SER A 119 -47.11 73.38 -29.94
N VAL A 120 -46.36 74.44 -30.26
CA VAL A 120 -44.94 74.59 -29.88
C VAL A 120 -44.79 75.16 -28.47
N THR A 121 -45.78 75.91 -27.98
CA THR A 121 -45.80 76.47 -26.62
C THR A 121 -46.58 75.62 -25.62
N ASP A 122 -46.96 74.40 -25.98
CA ASP A 122 -47.55 73.45 -25.05
C ASP A 122 -46.47 72.89 -24.11
N VAL A 123 -46.07 73.74 -23.16
CA VAL A 123 -45.07 73.45 -22.14
C VAL A 123 -45.55 72.32 -21.21
N GLU A 124 -46.86 72.12 -21.06
CA GLU A 124 -47.44 71.06 -20.25
C GLU A 124 -47.27 69.69 -20.92
N ALA A 125 -47.53 69.58 -22.23
CA ALA A 125 -47.25 68.37 -22.99
C ALA A 125 -45.76 68.00 -22.98
N ALA A 126 -44.87 68.98 -23.21
CA ALA A 126 -43.43 68.76 -23.14
C ALA A 126 -42.96 68.34 -21.73
N ALA A 127 -43.50 68.95 -20.67
CA ALA A 127 -43.20 68.56 -19.29
C ALA A 127 -43.65 67.11 -19.00
N ALA A 128 -44.84 66.72 -19.47
CA ALA A 128 -45.34 65.35 -19.31
C ALA A 128 -44.46 64.32 -20.05
N GLU A 129 -43.96 64.63 -21.25
CA GLU A 129 -43.02 63.78 -21.97
C GLU A 129 -41.67 63.65 -21.25
N VAL A 130 -41.15 64.74 -20.68
CA VAL A 130 -39.91 64.72 -19.87
C VAL A 130 -40.12 63.90 -18.61
N ASP A 131 -41.24 64.07 -17.91
CA ASP A 131 -41.57 63.31 -16.70
C ASP A 131 -41.74 61.82 -17.01
N GLN A 132 -42.38 61.48 -18.13
CA GLN A 132 -42.47 60.09 -18.60
C GLN A 132 -41.08 59.54 -18.93
N ALA A 133 -40.25 60.27 -19.69
CA ALA A 133 -38.90 59.85 -20.04
C ALA A 133 -38.02 59.67 -18.79
N HIS A 134 -38.18 60.55 -17.78
CA HIS A 134 -37.48 60.46 -16.51
C HIS A 134 -37.96 59.25 -15.69
N ALA A 135 -39.27 58.99 -15.62
CA ALA A 135 -39.83 57.81 -14.98
C ALA A 135 -39.34 56.51 -15.64
N GLU A 136 -39.32 56.45 -16.97
CA GLU A 136 -38.77 55.32 -17.71
C GLU A 136 -37.25 55.15 -17.48
N ALA A 137 -36.49 56.24 -17.41
CA ALA A 137 -35.06 56.20 -17.13
C ALA A 137 -34.80 55.67 -15.71
N LEU A 138 -35.54 56.15 -14.70
CA LEU A 138 -35.45 55.66 -13.33
C LEU A 138 -35.84 54.18 -13.23
N ALA A 139 -36.88 53.74 -13.94
CA ALA A 139 -37.26 52.33 -14.00
C ALA A 139 -36.15 51.45 -14.61
N LYS A 140 -35.52 51.91 -15.70
CA LYS A 140 -34.37 51.21 -16.32
C LYS A 140 -33.15 51.15 -15.39
N VAL A 141 -32.86 52.23 -14.66
CA VAL A 141 -31.77 52.25 -13.67
C VAL A 141 -32.07 51.29 -12.52
N SER A 142 -33.27 51.33 -11.96
CA SER A 142 -33.69 50.42 -10.89
C SER A 142 -33.60 48.96 -11.30
N GLU A 143 -34.04 48.62 -12.53
CA GLU A 143 -33.94 47.27 -13.06
C GLU A 143 -32.49 46.84 -13.29
N ALA A 144 -31.65 47.73 -13.82
CA ALA A 144 -30.22 47.47 -14.00
C ALA A 144 -29.51 47.24 -12.66
N GLU A 145 -29.85 48.02 -11.62
CA GLU A 145 -29.33 47.83 -10.26
C GLU A 145 -29.79 46.51 -9.64
N ARG A 146 -31.06 46.12 -9.84
CA ARG A 146 -31.59 44.82 -9.40
C ARG A 146 -30.82 43.67 -10.04
N LEU A 147 -30.65 43.70 -11.37
CA LEU A 147 -29.90 42.69 -12.11
C LEU A 147 -28.44 42.64 -11.66
N ARG A 148 -27.79 43.79 -11.49
CA ARG A 148 -26.42 43.85 -10.97
C ARG A 148 -26.31 43.22 -9.58
N GLY A 149 -27.25 43.52 -8.68
CA GLY A 149 -27.31 42.94 -7.35
C GLY A 149 -27.51 41.42 -7.37
N GLU A 150 -28.31 40.90 -8.30
CA GLU A 150 -28.49 39.45 -8.50
C GLU A 150 -27.22 38.77 -9.00
N GLU A 151 -26.53 39.34 -9.99
CA GLU A 151 -25.26 38.79 -10.49
C GLU A 151 -24.15 38.85 -9.42
N GLU A 152 -24.09 39.94 -8.64
CA GLU A 152 -23.16 40.03 -7.51
C GLU A 152 -23.42 38.95 -6.45
N ARG A 153 -24.69 38.66 -6.13
CA ARG A 153 -25.05 37.56 -5.22
C ARG A 153 -24.67 36.21 -5.82
N ARG A 154 -25.03 35.94 -7.08
CA ARG A 154 -24.67 34.68 -7.76
C ARG A 154 -23.15 34.47 -7.79
N ARG A 155 -22.37 35.53 -8.04
CA ARG A 155 -20.91 35.48 -8.01
C ARG A 155 -20.41 35.13 -6.61
N ARG A 156 -20.90 35.80 -5.56
CA ARG A 156 -20.50 35.51 -4.17
C ARG A 156 -20.84 34.09 -3.76
N ASP A 157 -22.02 33.60 -4.13
CA ASP A 157 -22.45 32.23 -3.82
C ASP A 157 -21.60 31.19 -4.59
N ALA A 158 -21.23 31.47 -5.84
CA ALA A 158 -20.32 30.63 -6.61
C ALA A 158 -18.91 30.61 -6.02
N GLU A 159 -18.38 31.76 -5.61
CA GLU A 159 -17.09 31.88 -4.93
C GLU A 159 -17.10 31.15 -3.58
N ALA A 160 -18.19 31.26 -2.80
CA ALA A 160 -18.35 30.56 -1.53
C ALA A 160 -18.33 29.03 -1.72
N ARG A 161 -19.11 28.51 -2.68
CA ARG A 161 -19.09 27.07 -3.02
C ARG A 161 -17.72 26.60 -3.51
N ALA A 162 -17.04 27.40 -4.33
CA ALA A 162 -15.71 27.07 -4.80
C ALA A 162 -14.70 26.97 -3.63
N ARG A 163 -14.77 27.88 -2.66
CA ARG A 163 -13.94 27.83 -1.44
C ARG A 163 -14.26 26.63 -0.57
N GLU A 164 -15.53 26.31 -0.38
CA GLU A 164 -15.97 25.12 0.37
C GLU A 164 -15.45 23.83 -0.28
N HIS A 165 -15.58 23.70 -1.60
CA HIS A 165 -15.03 22.55 -2.32
C HIS A 165 -13.52 22.46 -2.24
N GLN A 166 -12.82 23.60 -2.29
CA GLN A 166 -11.36 23.63 -2.13
C GLN A 166 -10.95 23.18 -0.73
N GLN A 167 -11.62 23.69 0.31
CA GLN A 167 -11.37 23.27 1.69
C GLN A 167 -11.65 21.78 1.89
N ALA A 168 -12.76 21.26 1.36
CA ALA A 168 -13.08 19.84 1.45
C ALA A 168 -12.04 18.96 0.74
N ARG A 169 -11.41 19.44 -0.35
CA ARG A 169 -10.31 18.75 -1.03
C ARG A 169 -9.05 18.76 -0.18
N GLU A 170 -8.67 19.91 0.36
CA GLU A 170 -7.50 20.04 1.24
C GLU A 170 -7.63 19.18 2.50
N GLU A 171 -8.82 19.14 3.11
CA GLU A 171 -9.11 18.27 4.26
C GLU A 171 -9.05 16.78 3.89
N ALA A 172 -9.58 16.40 2.73
CA ALA A 172 -9.51 15.02 2.25
C ALA A 172 -8.07 14.58 1.94
N ASP A 173 -7.26 15.46 1.33
CA ASP A 173 -5.86 15.19 1.03
C ASP A 173 -5.05 15.08 2.33
N ALA A 174 -5.25 15.97 3.30
CA ALA A 174 -4.61 15.89 4.62
C ALA A 174 -4.98 14.59 5.36
N ALA A 175 -6.26 14.21 5.37
CA ALA A 175 -6.71 12.96 5.97
C ALA A 175 -6.12 11.73 5.29
N ALA A 176 -5.92 11.76 3.97
CA ALA A 176 -5.27 10.69 3.22
C ALA A 176 -3.78 10.59 3.57
N GLU A 177 -3.06 11.71 3.65
CA GLU A 177 -1.66 11.75 4.08
C GLU A 177 -1.47 11.19 5.49
N ASP A 178 -2.31 11.60 6.43
CA ASP A 178 -2.30 11.07 7.80
C ASP A 178 -2.56 9.56 7.84
N ALA A 179 -3.53 9.08 7.06
CA ALA A 179 -3.82 7.65 6.95
C ALA A 179 -2.64 6.86 6.38
N TYR A 180 -1.97 7.37 5.35
CA TYR A 180 -0.76 6.75 4.80
C TYR A 180 0.41 6.76 5.79
N ALA A 181 0.58 7.85 6.54
CA ALA A 181 1.61 7.95 7.57
C ALA A 181 1.37 6.93 8.70
N GLU A 182 0.12 6.78 9.15
CA GLU A 182 -0.25 5.77 10.15
C GLU A 182 -0.10 4.33 9.63
N LEU A 183 -0.46 4.08 8.37
CA LEU A 183 -0.24 2.77 7.74
C LEU A 183 1.25 2.44 7.68
N ALA A 184 2.10 3.38 7.26
CA ALA A 184 3.55 3.18 7.22
C ALA A 184 4.15 2.95 8.62
N ARG A 185 3.69 3.70 9.62
CA ARG A 185 4.06 3.48 11.04
C ARG A 185 3.65 2.08 11.51
N THR A 186 2.44 1.65 11.18
CA THR A 186 1.91 0.34 11.55
C THR A 186 2.67 -0.80 10.87
N GLN A 187 2.97 -0.69 9.58
CA GLN A 187 3.79 -1.65 8.84
C GLN A 187 5.20 -1.76 9.42
N THR A 188 5.83 -0.63 9.76
CA THR A 188 7.15 -0.61 10.39
C THR A 188 7.12 -1.32 11.75
N LYS A 189 6.12 -1.04 12.60
CA LYS A 189 5.94 -1.72 13.89
C LYS A 189 5.69 -3.22 13.72
N ALA A 190 4.87 -3.61 12.74
CA ALA A 190 4.58 -5.01 12.45
C ALA A 190 5.84 -5.75 11.96
N ALA A 191 6.63 -5.16 11.06
CA ALA A 191 7.88 -5.73 10.60
C ALA A 191 8.88 -5.93 11.75
N ALA A 192 9.04 -4.91 12.61
CA ALA A 192 9.89 -5.01 13.80
C ALA A 192 9.39 -6.08 14.78
N ALA A 193 8.07 -6.23 14.96
CA ALA A 193 7.48 -7.27 15.80
C ALA A 193 7.77 -8.68 15.27
N VAL A 194 7.65 -8.88 13.95
CA VAL A 194 7.97 -10.16 13.29
C VAL A 194 9.45 -10.50 13.43
N GLU A 195 10.34 -9.53 13.21
CA GLU A 195 11.79 -9.73 13.37
C GLU A 195 12.15 -10.09 14.82
N ASN A 196 11.58 -9.37 15.80
CA ASN A 196 11.77 -9.66 17.22
C ASN A 196 11.25 -11.04 17.61
N ALA A 197 10.10 -11.46 17.09
CA ALA A 197 9.57 -12.80 17.32
C ALA A 197 10.49 -13.88 16.74
N ALA A 198 10.99 -13.69 15.52
CA ALA A 198 11.93 -14.61 14.89
C ALA A 198 13.28 -14.69 15.63
N ASN A 199 13.77 -13.58 16.16
CA ASN A 199 14.97 -13.55 17.02
C ASN A 199 14.75 -14.37 18.30
N ARG A 200 13.64 -14.14 19.02
CA ARG A 200 13.30 -14.89 20.23
C ARG A 200 13.13 -16.38 19.97
N GLU A 201 12.55 -16.75 18.84
CA GLU A 201 12.42 -18.16 18.45
C GLU A 201 13.79 -18.81 18.22
N ARG A 202 14.71 -18.14 17.53
CA ARG A 202 16.08 -18.63 17.34
C ARG A 202 16.82 -18.78 18.66
N GLU A 203 16.73 -17.79 19.54
CA GLU A 203 17.34 -17.84 20.88
C GLU A 203 16.76 -18.99 21.72
N ALA A 204 15.45 -19.17 21.72
CA ALA A 204 14.79 -20.25 22.44
C ALA A 204 15.19 -21.64 21.90
N ARG A 205 15.30 -21.79 20.57
CA ARG A 205 15.78 -23.04 19.95
C ARG A 205 17.22 -23.34 20.34
N ALA A 206 18.11 -22.34 20.27
CA ALA A 206 19.50 -22.51 20.68
C ALA A 206 19.63 -22.85 22.17
N GLU A 207 18.79 -22.28 23.03
CA GLU A 207 18.78 -22.62 24.46
C GLU A 207 18.27 -24.05 24.70
N LEU A 208 17.23 -24.49 24.00
CA LEU A 208 16.76 -25.88 24.08
C LEU A 208 17.83 -26.87 23.63
N GLU A 209 18.55 -26.58 22.55
CA GLU A 209 19.67 -27.41 22.08
C GLU A 209 20.78 -27.48 23.12
N ARG A 210 21.11 -26.36 23.79
CA ARG A 210 22.09 -26.34 24.90
C ARG A 210 21.64 -27.18 26.08
N ILE A 211 20.38 -27.04 26.50
CA ILE A 211 19.82 -27.80 27.62
C ILE A 211 19.80 -29.29 27.30
N GLN A 212 19.46 -29.67 26.07
CA GLN A 212 19.49 -31.06 25.62
C GLN A 212 20.91 -31.63 25.64
N ALA A 213 21.90 -30.89 25.12
CA ALA A 213 23.29 -31.32 25.15
C ALA A 213 23.83 -31.50 26.58
N ASP A 214 23.54 -30.55 27.50
CA ASP A 214 23.91 -30.67 28.92
C ASP A 214 23.22 -31.87 29.59
N ALA A 215 21.94 -32.10 29.29
CA ALA A 215 21.21 -33.23 29.83
C ALA A 215 21.79 -34.56 29.34
N ASP A 216 22.09 -34.68 28.04
CA ASP A 216 22.70 -35.88 27.45
C ASP A 216 24.09 -36.15 28.05
N GLU A 217 24.92 -35.12 28.23
CA GLU A 217 26.24 -35.25 28.87
C GLU A 217 26.10 -35.71 30.34
N ARG A 218 25.16 -35.15 31.08
CA ARG A 218 24.90 -35.53 32.48
C ARG A 218 24.38 -36.96 32.60
N ILE A 219 23.51 -37.39 31.69
CA ILE A 219 23.01 -38.77 31.63
C ILE A 219 24.17 -39.73 31.33
N ALA A 220 24.95 -39.45 30.27
CA ALA A 220 26.09 -40.29 29.90
C ALA A 220 27.14 -40.41 31.03
N SER A 221 27.42 -39.29 31.71
CA SER A 221 28.32 -39.26 32.87
C SER A 221 27.77 -40.08 34.04
N ALA A 222 26.48 -39.95 34.35
CA ALA A 222 25.83 -40.71 35.41
C ALA A 222 25.80 -42.22 35.10
N GLU A 223 25.51 -42.60 33.87
CA GLU A 223 25.53 -44.00 33.41
C GLU A 223 26.93 -44.61 33.50
N ALA A 224 27.96 -43.88 33.07
CA ALA A 224 29.35 -44.34 33.19
C ALA A 224 29.77 -44.52 34.65
N GLN A 225 29.38 -43.59 35.54
CA GLN A 225 29.64 -43.72 36.98
C GLN A 225 28.91 -44.92 37.59
N ALA A 226 27.65 -45.15 37.20
CA ALA A 226 26.87 -46.30 37.65
C ALA A 226 27.49 -47.63 37.21
N GLN A 227 27.91 -47.75 35.94
CA GLN A 227 28.60 -48.93 35.41
C GLN A 227 29.93 -49.21 36.13
N LEU A 228 30.72 -48.17 36.41
CA LEU A 228 31.96 -48.29 37.18
C LEU A 228 31.69 -48.74 38.62
N ALA A 229 30.67 -48.18 39.27
CA ALA A 229 30.28 -48.58 40.62
C ALA A 229 29.80 -50.04 40.66
N GLN A 230 29.00 -50.46 39.67
CA GLN A 230 28.56 -51.85 39.52
C GLN A 230 29.75 -52.80 39.34
N THR A 231 30.64 -52.51 38.40
CA THR A 231 31.83 -53.34 38.13
C THR A 231 32.71 -53.48 39.38
N ARG A 232 32.88 -52.39 40.14
CA ARG A 232 33.61 -52.43 41.43
C ARG A 232 32.90 -53.29 42.45
N ALA A 233 31.59 -53.18 42.59
CA ALA A 233 30.81 -54.00 43.52
C ALA A 233 30.86 -55.49 43.15
N GLU A 234 30.76 -55.82 41.87
CA GLU A 234 30.89 -57.20 41.35
C GLU A 234 32.29 -57.75 41.63
N THR A 235 33.34 -56.98 41.35
CA THR A 235 34.73 -57.37 41.62
C THR A 235 34.99 -57.59 43.12
N GLN A 236 34.50 -56.69 43.98
CA GLN A 236 34.61 -56.84 45.44
C GLN A 236 33.85 -58.07 45.93
N THR A 237 32.66 -58.34 45.38
CA THR A 237 31.87 -59.52 45.73
C THR A 237 32.59 -60.80 45.32
N ALA A 238 33.13 -60.87 44.10
CA ALA A 238 33.91 -62.00 43.62
C ALA A 238 35.18 -62.23 44.46
N ALA A 239 35.90 -61.17 44.81
CA ALA A 239 37.08 -61.25 45.67
C ALA A 239 36.73 -61.75 47.09
N ALA A 240 35.64 -61.25 47.68
CA ALA A 240 35.17 -61.72 48.98
C ALA A 240 34.75 -63.18 48.94
N GLN A 241 34.07 -63.62 47.87
CA GLN A 241 33.71 -65.03 47.67
C GLN A 241 34.95 -65.92 47.54
N ALA A 242 35.96 -65.51 46.76
CA ALA A 242 37.21 -66.24 46.62
C ALA A 242 37.95 -66.38 47.95
N ALA A 243 38.07 -65.30 48.73
CA ALA A 243 38.70 -65.33 50.05
C ALA A 243 37.95 -66.26 51.03
N VAL A 244 36.61 -66.32 50.95
CA VAL A 244 35.81 -67.27 51.74
C VAL A 244 36.06 -68.72 51.31
N GLN A 245 36.23 -69.00 50.02
CA GLN A 245 36.56 -70.37 49.56
C GLN A 245 37.95 -70.78 50.02
N GLU A 246 38.96 -69.91 49.83
CA GLU A 246 40.34 -70.17 50.29
C GLU A 246 40.38 -70.44 51.79
N SER A 247 39.68 -69.63 52.59
CA SER A 247 39.58 -69.86 54.04
C SER A 247 38.91 -71.20 54.39
N ARG A 248 37.93 -71.67 53.61
CA ARG A 248 37.31 -72.99 53.82
C ARG A 248 38.27 -74.12 53.48
N GLU A 249 38.97 -74.02 52.36
CA GLU A 249 39.98 -74.99 51.94
C GLU A 249 41.11 -75.11 52.97
N ASP A 250 41.58 -73.98 53.50
CA ASP A 250 42.58 -73.94 54.58
C ASP A 250 42.08 -74.60 55.86
N VAL A 251 40.83 -74.32 56.26
CA VAL A 251 40.22 -74.97 57.43
C VAL A 251 40.10 -76.48 57.24
N ASP A 252 39.71 -76.95 56.06
CA ASP A 252 39.58 -78.38 55.78
C ASP A 252 40.96 -79.06 55.70
N ARG A 253 41.97 -78.39 55.14
CA ARG A 253 43.37 -78.84 55.17
C ARG A 253 43.90 -78.99 56.60
N LEU A 254 43.73 -77.95 57.43
CA LEU A 254 44.15 -77.97 58.84
C LEU A 254 43.42 -79.06 59.65
N ARG A 255 42.14 -79.32 59.35
CA ARG A 255 41.39 -80.44 59.95
C ARG A 255 41.97 -81.79 59.56
N GLY A 256 42.38 -81.96 58.30
CA GLY A 256 43.09 -83.15 57.80
C GLY A 256 44.43 -83.36 58.51
N GLU A 257 45.30 -82.35 58.50
CA GLU A 257 46.61 -82.37 59.18
C GLU A 257 46.46 -82.71 60.68
N LEU A 258 45.46 -82.15 61.35
CA LEU A 258 45.16 -82.44 62.76
C LEU A 258 44.66 -83.88 62.98
N ALA A 259 43.90 -84.45 62.04
CA ALA A 259 43.45 -85.84 62.11
C ALA A 259 44.62 -86.82 61.92
N ASP A 260 45.54 -86.51 61.00
CA ASP A 260 46.74 -87.29 60.75
C ASP A 260 47.67 -87.27 61.97
N LEU A 261 47.96 -86.09 62.52
CA LEU A 261 48.79 -85.95 63.72
C LEU A 261 48.20 -86.70 64.92
N ARG A 262 46.86 -86.70 65.07
CA ARG A 262 46.17 -87.49 66.10
C ARG A 262 46.31 -88.98 65.89
N THR A 263 46.37 -89.44 64.64
CA THR A 263 46.56 -90.84 64.28
C THR A 263 48.00 -91.28 64.52
N GLU A 264 48.98 -90.48 64.10
CA GLU A 264 50.40 -90.68 64.36
C GLU A 264 50.68 -90.73 65.86
N SER A 265 50.21 -89.74 66.63
CA SER A 265 50.37 -89.72 68.10
C SER A 265 49.68 -90.91 68.80
N ARG A 266 48.62 -91.49 68.21
CA ARG A 266 48.04 -92.75 68.72
C ARG A 266 48.97 -93.93 68.43
N ALA A 267 49.46 -94.04 67.20
CA ALA A 267 50.39 -95.09 66.78
C ALA A 267 51.68 -95.05 67.61
N ASP A 268 52.30 -93.88 67.79
CA ASP A 268 53.50 -93.70 68.61
C ASP A 268 53.30 -94.16 70.05
N ARG A 269 52.17 -93.79 70.67
CA ARG A 269 51.86 -94.23 72.04
C ARG A 269 51.65 -95.73 72.13
N ASP A 270 51.00 -96.33 71.14
CA ASP A 270 50.77 -97.77 71.10
C ASP A 270 52.08 -98.53 70.83
N GLN A 271 52.97 -97.98 70.00
CA GLN A 271 54.32 -98.49 69.79
C GLN A 271 55.17 -98.42 71.07
N VAL A 272 55.22 -97.26 71.73
CA VAL A 272 55.95 -97.10 73.01
C VAL A 272 55.44 -98.07 74.07
N ARG A 273 54.12 -98.30 74.14
CA ARG A 273 53.52 -99.30 75.05
C ARG A 273 53.92 -100.72 74.68
N ALA A 274 53.93 -101.07 73.40
CA ALA A 274 54.35 -102.38 72.91
C ALA A 274 55.83 -102.64 73.20
N ASP A 275 56.69 -101.65 72.93
CA ASP A 275 58.13 -101.71 73.20
C ASP A 275 58.40 -101.86 74.71
N HIS A 276 57.73 -101.06 75.54
CA HIS A 276 57.85 -101.19 76.99
C HIS A 276 57.34 -102.54 77.50
N ALA A 277 56.25 -103.08 76.93
CA ALA A 277 55.76 -104.41 77.28
C ALA A 277 56.76 -105.52 76.88
N ALA A 278 57.41 -105.39 75.71
CA ALA A 278 58.46 -106.30 75.26
C ALA A 278 59.69 -106.24 76.16
N GLN A 279 60.17 -105.04 76.53
CA GLN A 279 61.27 -104.85 77.49
C GLN A 279 60.95 -105.48 78.84
N LEU A 280 59.73 -105.31 79.37
CA LEU A 280 59.31 -105.97 80.60
C LEU A 280 59.30 -107.49 80.47
N ALA A 281 58.85 -108.03 79.34
CA ALA A 281 58.88 -109.47 79.08
C ALA A 281 60.32 -110.01 79.01
N GLU A 282 61.23 -109.30 78.34
CA GLU A 282 62.65 -109.64 78.26
C GLU A 282 63.32 -109.61 79.65
N VAL A 283 63.09 -108.56 80.44
CA VAL A 283 63.62 -108.46 81.81
C VAL A 283 63.07 -109.59 82.68
N ARG A 284 61.77 -109.91 82.57
CA ARG A 284 61.16 -111.03 83.30
C ARG A 284 61.75 -112.38 82.87
N GLN A 285 61.96 -112.59 81.57
CA GLN A 285 62.58 -113.80 81.06
C GLN A 285 64.03 -113.92 81.54
N SER A 286 64.84 -112.87 81.41
CA SER A 286 66.22 -112.87 81.91
C SER A 286 66.30 -113.10 83.42
N ALA A 287 65.35 -112.54 84.19
CA ALA A 287 65.24 -112.80 85.62
C ALA A 287 64.88 -114.27 85.91
N ALA A 288 63.93 -114.85 85.17
CA ALA A 288 63.57 -116.26 85.27
C ALA A 288 64.76 -117.17 84.91
N ASP A 289 65.44 -116.91 83.80
CA ASP A 289 66.63 -117.64 83.37
C ASP A 289 67.75 -117.56 84.43
N ARG A 290 67.96 -116.40 85.06
CA ARG A 290 68.92 -116.25 86.18
C ARG A 290 68.50 -117.05 87.41
N VAL A 291 67.21 -117.06 87.77
CA VAL A 291 66.68 -117.86 88.88
C VAL A 291 66.85 -119.36 88.59
N ASP A 292 66.56 -119.81 87.37
CA ASP A 292 66.74 -121.20 86.94
C ASP A 292 68.22 -121.60 86.94
N ALA A 293 69.12 -120.71 86.47
CA ALA A 293 70.56 -120.92 86.52
C ALA A 293 71.07 -120.99 87.96
N LEU A 294 70.66 -120.07 88.84
CA LEU A 294 71.01 -120.08 90.27
C LEU A 294 70.46 -121.32 90.97
N THR A 295 69.24 -121.74 90.66
CA THR A 295 68.60 -122.94 91.22
C THR A 295 69.31 -124.22 90.74
N THR A 296 69.74 -124.26 89.48
CA THR A 296 70.52 -125.37 88.91
C THR A 296 71.92 -125.41 89.53
N ALA A 297 72.57 -124.26 89.71
CA ALA A 297 73.86 -124.15 90.40
C ALA A 297 73.74 -124.56 91.88
N LEU A 298 72.66 -124.19 92.56
CA LEU A 298 72.36 -124.63 93.94
C LEU A 298 72.16 -126.15 93.98
N ARG A 299 71.34 -126.73 93.09
CA ARG A 299 71.15 -128.19 92.99
C ARG A 299 72.46 -128.91 92.71
N ALA A 300 73.29 -128.38 91.81
CA ALA A 300 74.61 -128.94 91.53
C ALA A 300 75.52 -128.86 92.76
N ALA A 301 75.53 -127.72 93.48
CA ALA A 301 76.28 -127.58 94.72
C ALA A 301 75.79 -128.54 95.82
N GLU A 302 74.48 -128.72 95.97
CA GLU A 302 73.87 -129.70 96.88
C GLU A 302 74.25 -131.14 96.49
N GLN A 303 74.24 -131.49 95.19
CA GLN A 303 74.72 -132.79 94.69
C GLN A 303 76.21 -133.00 94.96
N THR A 304 77.07 -132.01 94.74
CA THR A 304 78.50 -132.09 95.06
C THR A 304 78.73 -132.24 96.57
N ILE A 305 77.96 -131.52 97.41
CA ILE A 305 78.01 -131.69 98.87
C ILE A 305 77.56 -133.10 99.27
N GLU A 306 76.52 -133.64 98.63
CA GLU A 306 76.04 -135.00 98.88
C GLU A 306 77.02 -136.07 98.37
N GLU A 307 77.70 -135.84 97.24
CA GLU A 307 78.80 -136.70 96.75
C GLU A 307 80.02 -136.67 97.67
N LEU A 308 80.38 -135.49 98.19
CA LEU A 308 81.42 -135.35 99.22
C LEU A 308 81.01 -136.03 100.54
N ARG A 309 79.71 -136.12 100.85
CA ARG A 309 79.20 -136.89 102.00
C ARG A 309 79.09 -138.40 101.73
N ARG A 310 78.87 -138.81 100.47
CA ARG A 310 78.80 -140.23 100.06
C ARG A 310 80.15 -140.89 99.81
N GLN A 311 81.24 -140.13 99.70
CA GLN A 311 82.60 -140.70 99.71
C GLN A 311 83.02 -141.12 101.13
N PRO A 312 83.14 -142.44 101.41
CA PRO A 312 83.69 -142.94 102.66
C PRO A 312 85.14 -143.39 102.39
N GLY A 313 86.12 -142.52 102.63
CA GLY A 313 87.54 -142.90 102.81
C GLY A 313 88.32 -143.45 101.59
N GLY A 314 89.50 -142.88 101.33
CA GLY A 314 90.46 -143.44 100.37
C GLY A 314 91.79 -142.68 100.28
N ARG A 315 92.82 -143.24 100.91
CA ARG A 315 94.24 -142.81 101.04
C ARG A 315 95.00 -142.47 99.75
N GLY A 316 96.09 -141.70 99.91
CA GLY A 316 97.38 -141.87 99.20
C GLY A 316 97.90 -140.59 98.56
N ALA A 317 98.94 -139.93 99.08
CA ALA A 317 100.38 -140.23 98.99
C ALA A 317 101.08 -139.55 97.79
N GLY A 318 102.11 -138.73 98.08
CA GLY A 318 103.14 -138.35 97.12
C GLY A 318 103.64 -136.90 97.22
N THR A 319 104.70 -136.71 98.02
CA THR A 319 105.67 -135.57 98.09
C THR A 319 105.16 -134.16 98.31
#